data_AF-A0A933NET6-F1
#
_entry.id   AF-A0A933NET6-F1
#
_cell.length_a   1.000
_cell.length_b   1.000
_cell.length_c   1.000
_cell.angle_alpha   90.00
_cell.angle_beta   90.00
_cell.angle_gamma   90.00
#
_symmetry.space_group_name_H-M   'P 1'
#
loop_
_entity.id
_entity.type
_entity.pdbx_description
1 polymer ?
#
loop_
_entity_poly.entity_id
_entity_poly.type
_entity_poly.pdbx_seq_one_letter_code
_entity_poly.pdbx_strand_id
1 'polypeptide(L)'
;MIRIIYSDKEIEIEWREGITVADAVLRLCELHGCDAIRIMGRIMGAGVGQEENCRYVCKMDFEKTLVSDGEEIYILPLIVGG
;
A
#
# COMPACT_ATOMS: atom_id res chain seq x y z
N MET A 1 -4.93 5.13 10.42
CA MET A 1 -5.71 4.33 9.45
C MET A 1 -4.88 4.14 8.18
N ILE A 2 -5.01 3.01 7.49
CA ILE A 2 -4.39 2.76 6.17
C ILE A 2 -5.50 2.67 5.12
N ARG A 3 -5.27 3.24 3.94
CA ARG A 3 -6.18 3.09 2.80
C ARG A 3 -5.59 2.16 1.77
N ILE A 4 -6.40 1.25 1.24
CA ILE A 4 -6.02 0.33 0.18
C ILE A 4 -6.90 0.62 -1.03
N ILE A 5 -6.26 0.92 -2.15
CA ILE A 5 -6.89 1.34 -3.39
C ILE A 5 -6.55 0.28 -4.44
N TYR A 6 -7.57 -0.34 -5.01
CA TYR A 6 -7.44 -1.36 -6.05
C TYR A 6 -8.47 -1.13 -7.14
N SER A 7 -8.00 -0.79 -8.35
CA SER A 7 -8.84 -0.28 -9.45
C SER A 7 -9.78 0.83 -8.95
N ASP A 8 -11.09 0.60 -8.95
CA ASP A 8 -12.13 1.55 -8.53
C ASP A 8 -12.65 1.29 -7.10
N LYS A 9 -11.96 0.45 -6.32
CA LYS A 9 -12.36 0.09 -4.96
C LYS A 9 -11.37 0.65 -3.94
N GLU A 10 -11.92 1.22 -2.88
CA GLU A 10 -11.18 1.73 -1.73
C GLU A 10 -11.61 0.97 -0.47
N ILE A 11 -10.63 0.53 0.32
CA ILE A 11 -10.84 -0.19 1.56
C ILE A 11 -10.00 0.49 2.64
N GLU A 12 -10.63 0.87 3.73
CA GLU A 12 -9.94 1.42 4.89
C GLU A 12 -9.74 0.32 5.93
N ILE A 13 -8.52 0.21 6.44
CA ILE A 13 -8.18 -0.70 7.54
C ILE A 13 -7.60 0.09 8.72
N GLU A 14 -7.85 -0.42 9.92
CA GLU A 14 -7.26 0.14 11.12
C GLU A 14 -5.74 -0.10 11.11
N TRP A 15 -4.97 0.97 11.38
CA TRP A 15 -3.53 0.84 11.51
C TRP A 15 -3.19 0.29 12.89
N ARG A 16 -2.21 -0.61 12.93
CA ARG A 16 -1.63 -1.12 14.18
C ARG A 16 -0.10 -1.06 14.10
N GLU A 17 0.54 -0.91 15.25
CA GLU A 17 2.00 -0.97 15.33
C GLU A 17 2.53 -2.30 14.76
N GLY A 18 3.56 -2.23 13.91
CA GLY A 18 4.16 -3.40 13.27
C GLY A 18 3.38 -4.00 12.11
N ILE A 19 2.29 -3.37 11.64
CA ILE A 19 1.57 -3.84 10.46
C ILE A 19 2.44 -3.79 9.21
N THR A 20 2.50 -4.91 8.49
CA THR A 20 3.24 -5.01 7.24
C THR A 20 2.30 -4.80 6.05
N VAL A 21 2.90 -4.58 4.88
CA VAL A 21 2.17 -4.62 3.61
C VAL A 21 1.46 -5.94 3.46
N ALA A 22 2.14 -7.06 3.75
CA ALA A 22 1.54 -8.38 3.68
C ALA A 22 0.26 -8.42 4.52
N ASP A 23 0.28 -8.03 5.79
CA ASP A 23 -0.92 -7.98 6.64
C ASP A 23 -2.06 -7.13 6.04
N ALA A 24 -1.72 -5.96 5.49
CA ALA A 24 -2.70 -5.03 4.94
C ALA A 24 -3.37 -5.56 3.67
N VAL A 25 -2.58 -6.09 2.73
CA VAL A 25 -3.07 -6.50 1.41
C VAL A 25 -3.24 -8.01 1.23
N LEU A 26 -2.93 -8.86 2.22
CA LEU A 26 -2.92 -10.33 2.09
C LEU A 26 -4.20 -10.85 1.43
N ARG A 27 -5.35 -10.48 2.03
CA ARG A 27 -6.67 -10.96 1.57
C ARG A 27 -7.02 -10.48 0.16
N LEU A 28 -6.55 -9.30 -0.23
CA LEU A 28 -6.81 -8.75 -1.57
C LEU A 28 -5.89 -9.39 -2.61
N CYS A 29 -4.62 -9.59 -2.26
CA CYS A 29 -3.62 -10.26 -3.08
C CYS A 29 -3.95 -11.75 -3.31
N GLU A 30 -4.49 -12.45 -2.31
CA GLU A 30 -4.95 -13.85 -2.44
C GLU A 30 -6.14 -13.99 -3.40
N LEU A 31 -7.05 -13.02 -3.42
CA LEU A 31 -8.24 -13.07 -4.27
C LEU A 31 -7.99 -12.64 -5.72
N HIS A 32 -7.09 -11.68 -5.94
CA HIS A 32 -6.97 -11.00 -7.23
C HIS A 32 -5.62 -11.17 -7.93
N GLY A 33 -4.60 -11.68 -7.24
CA GLY A 33 -3.24 -11.75 -7.77
C GLY A 33 -2.59 -10.36 -7.84
N CYS A 34 -1.49 -10.19 -7.13
CA CYS A 34 -0.73 -8.93 -7.10
C CYS A 34 0.77 -9.25 -6.99
N ASP A 35 1.58 -8.69 -7.87
CA ASP A 35 3.04 -8.82 -7.83
C ASP A 35 3.74 -7.54 -7.33
N ALA A 36 3.07 -6.40 -7.40
CA ALA A 36 3.61 -5.13 -6.93
C ALA A 36 2.52 -4.21 -6.39
N ILE A 37 2.88 -3.43 -5.38
CA ILE A 37 2.06 -2.32 -4.90
C ILE A 37 2.87 -1.03 -4.90
N ARG A 38 2.16 0.09 -4.85
CA ARG A 38 2.72 1.42 -4.65
C ARG A 38 2.21 1.98 -3.32
N ILE A 39 3.11 2.43 -2.46
CA ILE A 39 2.77 3.04 -1.17
C ILE A 39 3.03 4.55 -1.26
N MET A 40 2.00 5.34 -0.94
CA MET A 40 2.07 6.78 -0.78
C MET A 40 2.12 7.12 0.71
N GLY A 41 3.24 7.71 1.13
CA GLY A 41 3.37 8.30 2.44
C GLY A 41 2.68 9.65 2.49
N ARG A 42 1.65 9.79 3.35
CA ARG A 42 1.06 11.09 3.63
C ARG A 42 1.79 11.74 4.80
N ILE A 43 2.78 12.58 4.51
CA ILE A 43 3.43 13.38 5.55
C ILE A 43 2.45 14.50 5.95
N MET A 44 1.77 14.36 7.10
CA MET A 44 1.04 15.48 7.70
C MET A 44 2.03 16.41 8.42
N GLY A 45 2.85 17.12 7.63
CA GLY A 45 3.78 18.15 8.10
C GLY A 45 3.17 19.54 7.94
N ALA A 46 3.12 20.31 9.03
CA ALA A 46 2.61 21.67 9.06
C ALA A 46 3.52 22.61 8.24
N GLY A 47 3.07 22.98 7.04
CA GLY A 47 3.74 23.96 6.18
C GLY A 47 5.01 23.43 5.51
N VAL A 48 5.35 23.99 4.36
CA VAL A 48 6.53 23.71 3.53
C VAL A 48 6.57 22.34 2.82
N GLY A 49 6.33 22.37 1.50
CA GLY A 49 6.74 21.33 0.54
C GLY A 49 5.96 20.01 0.59
N GLN A 50 5.05 19.80 -0.36
CA GLN A 50 4.51 18.46 -0.62
C GLN A 50 5.61 17.59 -1.22
N GLU A 51 6.36 16.87 -0.38
CA GLU A 51 7.15 15.72 -0.82
C GLU A 51 6.27 14.47 -0.70
N GLU A 52 5.66 14.08 -1.81
CA GLU A 52 4.95 12.80 -1.93
C GLU A 52 6.00 11.67 -1.88
N ASN A 53 6.19 11.05 -0.72
CA ASN A 53 7.10 9.89 -0.62
C ASN A 53 6.42 8.68 -1.26
N CYS A 54 6.85 8.38 -2.49
CA CYS A 54 6.39 7.26 -3.29
C CYS A 54 7.40 6.14 -3.30
N ARG A 55 7.00 4.96 -2.81
CA ARG A 55 7.79 3.74 -2.95
C ARG A 55 6.99 2.61 -3.58
N TYR A 56 7.66 1.85 -4.44
CA TYR A 56 7.14 0.63 -5.02
C TYR A 56 7.66 -0.56 -4.21
N VAL A 57 6.78 -1.50 -3.90
CA VAL A 57 7.11 -2.69 -3.14
C VAL A 57 6.71 -3.88 -3.98
N CYS A 58 7.65 -4.78 -4.22
CA CYS A 58 7.40 -6.05 -4.89
C CYS A 58 6.87 -7.06 -3.88
N LYS A 59 6.13 -8.07 -4.36
CA LYS A 59 5.53 -9.13 -3.53
C LYS A 59 6.52 -9.79 -2.57
N MET A 60 7.78 -9.95 -2.99
CA MET A 60 8.86 -10.54 -2.18
C MET A 60 9.21 -9.72 -0.92
N ASP A 61 8.87 -8.44 -0.89
CA ASP A 61 9.17 -7.53 0.22
C ASP A 61 7.92 -7.13 1.02
N PHE A 62 6.75 -7.72 0.74
CA PHE A 62 5.51 -7.40 1.44
C PHE A 62 5.60 -7.68 2.94
N GLU A 63 6.20 -8.80 3.32
CA GLU A 63 6.36 -9.19 4.73
C GLU A 63 7.41 -8.35 5.47
N LYS A 64 8.32 -7.70 4.72
CA LYS A 64 9.41 -6.89 5.28
C LYS A 64 9.07 -5.40 5.34
N THR A 65 8.10 -4.98 4.53
CA THR A 65 7.76 -3.57 4.40
C THR A 65 6.70 -3.19 5.41
N LEU A 66 7.10 -2.36 6.37
CA LEU A 66 6.19 -1.77 7.35
C LEU A 66 5.36 -0.66 6.72
N VAL A 67 4.09 -0.59 7.14
CA VAL A 67 3.15 0.47 6.74
C VAL A 67 2.92 1.41 7.92
N SER A 68 3.05 2.70 7.66
CA SER A 68 2.85 3.76 8.65
C SER A 68 1.40 4.24 8.70
N ASP A 69 1.01 4.88 9.80
CA ASP A 69 -0.33 5.45 9.92
C ASP A 69 -0.55 6.55 8.89
N GLY A 70 -1.69 6.49 8.18
CA GLY A 70 -2.05 7.46 7.15
C GLY A 70 -1.43 7.19 5.77
N GLU A 71 -0.66 6.11 5.60
CA GLU A 71 -0.21 5.68 4.28
C GLU A 71 -1.36 5.14 3.42
N GLU A 72 -1.23 5.34 2.11
CA GLU A 72 -2.16 4.81 1.11
C GLU A 72 -1.44 3.77 0.24
N ILE A 73 -2.06 2.61 0.06
CA ILE A 73 -1.54 1.47 -0.69
C ILE A 73 -2.33 1.32 -1.98
N TYR A 74 -1.67 1.41 -3.11
CA TYR A 74 -2.22 1.21 -4.43
C TYR A 74 -1.80 -0.17 -4.93
N ILE A 75 -2.76 -1.07 -5.09
CA ILE A 75 -2.53 -2.40 -5.65
C ILE A 75 -2.45 -2.27 -7.17
N LEU A 76 -1.30 -2.65 -7.73
CA LEU A 76 -1.10 -2.62 -9.18
C LEU A 76 -1.53 -3.98 -9.76
N PRO A 77 -2.58 -4.02 -10.62
CA PRO A 77 -2.97 -5.27 -11.25
C PRO A 77 -1.86 -5.77 -12.15
N LEU A 78 -1.58 -7.08 -12.09
CA LEU A 78 -0.66 -7.70 -13.02
C LEU A 78 -1.28 -7.69 -14.42
N ILE A 79 -0.84 -6.79 -15.30
CA ILE A 79 -1.17 -6.87 -16.72
C ILE A 79 -0.20 -7.88 -17.35
N VAL A 80 -0.54 -9.16 -17.29
CA VAL A 80 0.11 -10.21 -18.09
C VAL A 80 -0.40 -10.08 -19.53
N GLY A 81 0.29 -9.25 -20.31
CA GLY A 81 0.11 -9.17 -21.76
C GLY A 81 1.40 -9.58 -22.46
N GLY A 82 1.38 -10.73 -23.15
CA GLY A 82 2.44 -11.22 -24.03
C GLY A 82 2.89 -12.64 -23.72
#